data_AF-A0AAD3SFM2-F1
#
_entry.id   AF-A0AAD3SFM2-F1
#
_cell.length_a   1.000
_cell.length_b   1.000
_cell.length_c   1.000
_cell.angle_alpha   90.00
_cell.angle_beta   90.00
_cell.angle_gamma   90.00
#
_symmetry.space_group_name_H-M   'P 1'
#
loop_
_entity.id
_entity.type
_entity.pdbx_description
1 polymer ?
#
loop_
_entity_poly.entity_id
_entity_poly.type
_entity_poly.pdbx_seq_one_letter_code
_entity_poly.pdbx_strand_id
1 'polypeptide(L)'
;MDQESIKEVPTERNEYQKVNDINPILKLLTQGLLVHEVEKWAKRRKVINPAFHTEKLKEMMPAMYLSCSEMLRKWEEMAVVEGSCLQNLTGDVISRAAFSSS
;
A
#
# COMPACT_ATOMS: atom_id res chain seq x y z
N MET A 1 10.16 21.89 -16.38
CA MET A 1 9.16 21.18 -15.55
C MET A 1 8.61 22.20 -14.59
N ASP A 2 7.44 22.76 -14.90
CA ASP A 2 6.71 23.65 -14.00
C ASP A 2 5.92 22.83 -12.97
N GLN A 3 5.47 23.50 -11.90
CA GLN A 3 4.78 22.86 -10.78
C GLN A 3 3.35 22.41 -11.14
N GLU A 4 2.74 22.99 -12.17
CA GLU A 4 1.41 22.63 -12.65
C GLU A 4 1.44 21.30 -13.41
N SER A 5 2.44 21.10 -14.28
CA SER A 5 2.68 19.86 -15.02
C SER A 5 2.77 18.61 -14.11
N ILE A 6 3.30 18.76 -12.89
CA ILE A 6 3.44 17.65 -11.93
C ILE A 6 2.06 17.13 -11.46
N LYS A 7 1.04 18.00 -11.43
CA LYS A 7 -0.33 17.65 -11.01
C LYS A 7 -1.18 17.14 -12.17
N GLU A 8 -0.95 17.66 -13.36
CA GLU A 8 -1.71 17.31 -14.57
C GLU A 8 -1.52 15.85 -14.96
N VAL A 9 -0.26 15.40 -15.09
CA VAL A 9 0.11 14.04 -15.52
C VAL A 9 -0.60 12.93 -14.72
N PRO A 10 -0.60 12.92 -13.37
CA PRO A 10 -1.29 11.86 -12.61
C PRO A 10 -2.83 11.99 -12.60
N THR A 11 -3.37 13.15 -12.99
CA THR A 11 -4.82 13.42 -13.00
C THR A 11 -5.44 13.03 -14.34
N GLU A 12 -4.77 13.33 -15.45
CA GLU A 12 -5.25 13.10 -16.81
C GLU A 12 -4.90 11.71 -17.34
N ARG A 13 -5.42 10.68 -16.68
CA ARG A 13 -5.09 9.28 -16.96
C ARG A 13 -5.52 8.78 -18.35
N ASN A 14 -6.39 9.52 -19.05
CA ASN A 14 -6.76 9.24 -20.43
C ASN A 14 -5.65 9.63 -21.41
N GLU A 15 -4.91 10.70 -21.09
CA GLU A 15 -3.84 11.26 -21.92
C GLU A 15 -2.48 10.66 -21.52
N TYR A 16 -2.28 10.45 -20.22
CA TYR A 16 -1.05 9.92 -19.65
C TYR A 16 -1.29 8.56 -18.99
N GLN A 17 -0.76 7.51 -19.61
CA GLN A 17 -0.77 6.16 -19.06
C GLN A 17 0.57 5.83 -18.41
N LYS A 18 0.56 4.95 -17.41
CA LYS A 18 1.81 4.50 -16.77
C LYS A 18 2.66 3.75 -17.79
N VAL A 19 3.97 4.00 -17.73
CA VAL A 19 4.95 3.20 -18.46
C VAL A 19 4.85 1.75 -17.99
N ASN A 20 4.58 0.82 -18.90
CA ASN A 20 4.33 -0.58 -18.59
C ASN A 20 5.55 -1.48 -18.85
N ASP A 21 6.75 -0.95 -18.61
CA ASP A 21 8.04 -1.67 -18.69
C ASP A 21 8.33 -2.41 -17.38
N ILE A 22 7.36 -3.21 -16.94
CA ILE A 22 7.44 -3.96 -15.69
C ILE A 22 7.98 -5.35 -16.00
N ASN A 23 8.98 -5.81 -15.25
CA ASN A 23 9.53 -7.17 -15.35
C ASN A 23 8.38 -8.22 -15.37
N PRO A 24 8.43 -9.25 -16.23
CA PRO A 24 7.38 -10.27 -16.34
C PRO A 24 6.94 -10.91 -15.02
N ILE A 25 7.87 -11.17 -14.09
CA ILE A 25 7.57 -11.72 -12.76
C ILE A 25 6.73 -10.74 -11.96
N LEU A 26 7.17 -9.47 -11.93
CA LEU A 26 6.44 -8.43 -11.22
C LEU A 26 5.07 -8.18 -11.85
N LYS A 27 4.94 -8.30 -13.17
CA LYS A 27 3.66 -8.21 -13.89
C LYS A 27 2.68 -9.33 -13.50
N LEU A 28 3.18 -10.53 -13.22
CA LEU A 28 2.35 -11.63 -12.71
C LEU A 28 1.87 -11.37 -11.28
N LEU A 29 2.73 -10.81 -10.42
CA LEU A 29 2.42 -10.53 -9.03
C LEU A 29 1.53 -9.28 -8.83
N THR A 30 1.59 -8.32 -9.77
CA THR A 30 0.95 -7.00 -9.63
C THR A 30 -0.28 -6.81 -10.52
N GLN A 31 -0.97 -7.90 -10.87
CA GLN A 31 -2.22 -7.82 -11.63
C GLN A 31 -3.29 -7.04 -10.83
N GLY A 32 -3.74 -5.89 -11.34
CA GLY A 32 -4.74 -5.07 -10.65
C GLY A 32 -4.54 -3.57 -10.86
N LEU A 33 -4.74 -2.77 -9.81
CA LEU A 33 -4.69 -1.29 -9.87
C LEU A 33 -3.32 -0.72 -10.28
N LEU A 34 -2.24 -1.48 -10.11
CA LEU A 34 -0.92 -1.06 -10.54
C LEU A 34 -0.78 -1.05 -12.06
N VAL A 35 -1.36 -2.05 -12.74
CA VAL A 35 -1.20 -2.28 -14.18
C VAL A 35 -2.41 -1.87 -15.01
N HIS A 36 -3.62 -1.90 -14.43
CA HIS A 36 -4.81 -1.47 -15.14
C HIS A 36 -4.82 0.04 -15.35
N GLU A 37 -5.25 0.44 -16.55
CA GLU A 37 -5.45 1.84 -16.92
C GLU A 37 -6.93 2.12 -17.23
N VAL A 38 -7.26 3.41 -17.24
CA VAL A 38 -8.55 3.99 -17.64
C VAL A 38 -9.74 3.23 -17.02
N GLU A 39 -10.56 2.54 -17.80
CA GLU A 39 -11.81 1.94 -17.36
C GLU A 39 -11.62 0.78 -16.37
N LYS A 40 -10.62 -0.09 -16.63
CA LYS A 40 -10.34 -1.25 -15.76
C LYS A 40 -9.84 -0.78 -14.40
N TRP A 41 -9.04 0.29 -14.39
CA TRP A 41 -8.60 0.93 -13.16
C TRP A 41 -9.78 1.54 -12.40
N ALA A 42 -10.59 2.36 -13.07
CA ALA A 42 -11.73 3.04 -12.48
C ALA A 42 -12.73 2.05 -11.85
N LYS A 43 -13.06 0.98 -12.57
CA LYS A 43 -13.96 -0.07 -12.08
C LYS A 43 -13.42 -0.75 -10.81
N ARG A 44 -12.15 -1.17 -10.81
CA ARG A 44 -11.56 -1.82 -9.62
C ARG A 44 -11.41 -0.84 -8.45
N ARG A 45 -11.01 0.40 -8.71
CA ARG A 45 -10.85 1.43 -7.67
C ARG A 45 -12.18 1.73 -6.99
N LYS A 46 -13.26 1.82 -7.77
CA LYS A 46 -14.62 2.00 -7.24
C LYS A 46 -15.03 0.90 -6.26
N VAL A 47 -14.68 -0.36 -6.54
CA VAL A 47 -15.00 -1.51 -5.67
C VAL A 47 -14.16 -1.50 -4.38
N ILE A 48 -12.89 -1.11 -4.46
CA ILE A 48 -11.95 -1.17 -3.34
C ILE A 48 -12.05 0.06 -2.42
N ASN A 49 -12.39 1.24 -2.96
CA ASN A 49 -12.43 2.51 -2.20
C ASN A 49 -13.20 2.47 -0.88
N PRO A 50 -14.37 1.81 -0.75
CA PRO A 50 -15.10 1.77 0.51
C PRO A 50 -14.29 1.23 1.69
N ALA A 51 -13.36 0.30 1.46
CA ALA A 51 -12.47 -0.24 2.49
C ALA A 51 -11.44 0.79 3.01
N PHE A 52 -11.25 1.89 2.28
CA PHE A 52 -10.32 2.98 2.61
C PHE A 52 -11.06 4.27 3.01
N HIS A 53 -12.36 4.21 3.29
CA HIS A 53 -13.07 5.32 3.91
C HIS A 53 -12.61 5.53 5.36
N THR A 54 -12.70 6.77 5.85
CA THR A 54 -12.19 7.15 7.19
C THR A 54 -12.68 6.24 8.31
N GLU A 55 -13.95 5.85 8.31
CA GLU A 55 -14.48 4.94 9.34
C GLU A 55 -13.84 3.55 9.27
N LYS A 56 -13.55 3.04 8.06
CA LYS A 56 -12.83 1.77 7.88
C LYS A 56 -11.35 1.88 8.22
N LEU A 57 -10.72 3.03 7.98
CA LEU A 57 -9.35 3.26 8.40
C LEU A 57 -9.21 3.32 9.93
N LYS A 58 -10.20 3.90 10.64
CA LYS A 58 -10.22 3.89 12.12
C LYS A 58 -10.28 2.46 12.67
N GLU A 59 -11.02 1.56 12.02
CA GLU A 59 -11.10 0.14 12.39
C GLU A 59 -9.73 -0.58 12.28
N MET A 60 -8.77 -0.06 11.52
CA MET A 60 -7.42 -0.63 11.40
C MET A 60 -6.47 -0.22 12.54
N MET A 61 -6.84 0.79 13.35
CA MET A 61 -5.99 1.30 14.44
C MET A 61 -5.56 0.23 15.47
N PRO A 62 -6.42 -0.70 15.90
CA PRO A 62 -6.02 -1.76 16.84
C PRO A 62 -4.92 -2.66 16.25
N ALA A 63 -5.00 -2.97 14.96
CA ALA A 63 -3.98 -3.76 14.27
C ALA A 63 -2.63 -3.03 14.24
N MET A 64 -2.65 -1.72 13.93
CA MET A 64 -1.45 -0.88 13.96
C MET A 64 -0.82 -0.83 15.35
N TYR A 65 -1.63 -0.58 16.37
CA TYR A 65 -1.18 -0.52 17.76
C TYR A 65 -0.51 -1.82 18.19
N LEU A 66 -1.18 -2.96 17.96
CA LEU A 66 -0.65 -4.26 18.35
C LEU A 66 0.67 -4.57 17.64
N SER A 67 0.76 -4.32 16.32
CA SER A 67 1.99 -4.60 15.56
C SER A 67 3.15 -3.71 16.03
N CYS A 68 2.89 -2.43 16.32
CA CYS A 68 3.89 -1.53 16.89
C CYS A 68 4.37 -1.99 18.27
N SER A 69 3.44 -2.35 19.16
CA SER A 69 3.76 -2.84 20.50
C SER A 69 4.60 -4.13 20.46
N GLU A 70 4.26 -5.07 19.57
CA GLU A 70 5.02 -6.31 19.39
C GLU A 70 6.42 -6.05 18.83
N MET A 71 6.55 -5.12 17.87
CA MET A 71 7.85 -4.72 17.33
C MET A 71 8.73 -4.08 18.40
N LEU A 72 8.18 -3.17 19.22
CA LEU A 72 8.90 -2.54 20.32
C LEU A 72 9.35 -3.56 21.36
N ARG A 73 8.49 -4.50 21.76
CA ARG A 73 8.86 -5.58 22.69
C ARG A 73 10.02 -6.42 22.15
N LYS A 74 9.93 -6.84 20.89
CA LYS A 74 11.03 -7.58 20.23
C LYS A 74 12.31 -6.75 20.19
N TRP A 75 12.19 -5.44 19.97
CA TRP A 75 13.32 -4.54 19.95
C TRP A 75 13.99 -4.43 21.32
N GLU A 76 13.23 -4.31 22.41
CA GLU A 76 13.79 -4.33 23.78
C GLU A 76 14.55 -5.63 24.10
N GLU A 77 14.16 -6.75 23.49
CA GLU A 77 14.81 -8.05 23.64
C GLU A 77 16.08 -8.22 22.77
N MET A 78 16.30 -7.35 21.77
CA MET A 78 17.43 -7.44 20.84
C MET A 78 18.62 -6.57 21.28
N ALA A 79 19.83 -7.14 21.27
CA ALA A 79 21.07 -6.44 21.61
C ALA A 79 21.57 -5.47 20.52
N VAL A 80 21.14 -5.66 19.26
CA VAL A 80 21.46 -4.79 18.12
C VAL A 80 20.20 -4.59 17.28
N VAL A 81 19.94 -3.34 16.89
CA VAL A 81 18.77 -2.96 16.11
C VAL A 81 19.12 -3.07 14.63
N GLU A 82 18.50 -4.01 13.92
CA GLU A 82 18.58 -4.04 12.47
C GLU A 82 17.56 -3.07 11.85
N GLY A 83 17.96 -2.37 10.78
CA GLY A 83 17.06 -1.47 10.03
C GLY A 83 15.88 -2.17 9.33
N SER A 84 15.82 -3.51 9.38
CA SER A 84 14.72 -4.35 8.87
C SER A 84 13.45 -4.29 9.73
N CYS A 85 13.53 -3.77 10.97
CA CYS A 85 12.40 -3.74 11.91
C CYS A 85 11.17 -3.00 11.37
N LEU A 86 11.37 -1.91 10.61
CA LEU A 86 10.29 -1.11 10.04
C LEU A 86 9.61 -1.79 8.85
N GLN A 87 10.37 -2.55 8.05
CA GLN A 87 9.80 -3.34 6.95
C GLN A 87 8.91 -4.45 7.51
N ASN A 88 9.38 -5.14 8.55
CA ASN A 88 8.61 -6.18 9.25
C ASN A 88 7.35 -5.59 9.89
N LEU A 89 7.46 -4.44 10.58
CA LEU A 89 6.30 -3.75 11.14
C LEU A 89 5.25 -3.44 10.07
N THR A 90 5.68 -2.89 8.93
CA THR A 90 4.76 -2.56 7.83
C THR A 90 4.07 -3.81 7.30
N GLY A 91 4.80 -4.92 7.16
CA GLY A 91 4.25 -6.22 6.80
C GLY A 91 3.18 -6.68 7.80
N ASP A 92 3.52 -6.73 9.09
CA ASP A 92 2.61 -7.17 10.16
C ASP A 92 1.35 -6.31 10.23
N VAL A 93 1.47 -4.99 10.07
CA VAL A 93 0.33 -4.06 10.03
C VAL A 93 -0.60 -4.38 8.85
N ILE A 94 -0.05 -4.56 7.65
CA ILE A 94 -0.85 -4.86 6.45
C ILE A 94 -1.51 -6.24 6.59
N SER A 95 -0.76 -7.26 7.01
CA SER A 95 -1.26 -8.61 7.24
C SER A 95 -2.44 -8.60 8.20
N ARG A 96 -2.29 -7.94 9.34
CA ARG A 96 -3.31 -7.89 10.39
C ARG A 96 -4.52 -7.05 9.99
N ALA A 97 -4.30 -5.88 9.40
CA ALA A 97 -5.39 -4.98 9.00
C ALA A 97 -6.20 -5.52 7.81
N ALA A 98 -5.55 -6.16 6.84
CA ALA A 98 -6.21 -6.64 5.63
C ALA A 98 -6.75 -8.08 5.76
N PHE A 99 -6.08 -8.95 6.54
CA PHE A 99 -6.36 -10.38 6.57
C PHE A 99 -6.60 -10.95 7.97
N SER A 100 -6.48 -10.14 9.03
CA SER A 100 -6.51 -10.62 10.43
C SER A 100 -5.47 -11.70 10.72
N SER A 101 -4.33 -11.67 10.02
CA SER A 101 -3.19 -12.58 10.21
C SER A 101 -2.00 -11.87 10.86
N SER A 102 -0.95 -12.64 11.18
CA SER A 102 0.38 -12.11 11.52
C SER A 102 1.37 -12.62 10.49
#